data_AF-A0A927US95-F1
#
_entry.id   AF-A0A927US95-F1
#
_cell.length_a   1.000
_cell.length_b   1.000
_cell.length_c   1.000
_cell.angle_alpha   90.00
_cell.angle_beta   90.00
_cell.angle_gamma   90.00
#
_symmetry.space_group_name_H-M   'P 1'
#
loop_
_entity.id
_entity.type
_entity.pdbx_description
1 polymer ?
#
loop_
_entity_poly.entity_id
_entity_poly.type
_entity_poly.pdbx_seq_one_letter_code
_entity_poly.pdbx_strand_id
1 'polypeptide(L)'
;VLVAATGANGAAEKEALTNVAMQVAAMNPQYIGRADISQDEINKMRDIIVDSSLNDAASLPKPILNGLFDKAVNDKLFSDADLAVYEEKKNDKYLFNFLSDAAKATLADLAMQDKANIAENKIFGGMIEGRISKQLKEISLLDQVYVKAEDGKQTVGKYLESVNKALTIAKFVRFEVGEGMEKKNEDFAAEVAAQMAGN
;
A
#
# COMPACT_ATOMS: atom_id res chain seq x y z
N VAL A 1 9.41 -9.80 19.76
CA VAL A 1 10.03 -10.10 18.45
C VAL A 1 11.17 -11.08 18.64
N LEU A 2 11.27 -12.08 17.76
CA LEU A 2 12.36 -13.04 17.70
C LEU A 2 13.01 -12.93 16.31
N VAL A 3 14.34 -12.91 16.26
CA VAL A 3 15.11 -12.88 15.00
C VAL A 3 16.19 -13.96 15.08
N ALA A 4 16.23 -14.82 14.08
CA ALA A 4 17.24 -15.86 13.89
C ALA A 4 18.12 -15.51 12.68
N ALA A 5 19.41 -15.73 12.81
CA ALA A 5 20.39 -15.48 11.77
C ALA A 5 21.48 -16.55 11.77
N THR A 6 22.12 -16.72 10.61
CA THR A 6 23.30 -17.58 10.42
C THR A 6 24.53 -16.70 10.21
N GLY A 7 25.68 -17.12 10.72
CA GLY A 7 26.95 -16.39 10.58
C GLY A 7 27.76 -16.37 11.88
N ALA A 8 28.75 -15.47 11.95
CA ALA A 8 29.54 -15.26 13.16
C ALA A 8 28.68 -14.72 14.31
N ASN A 9 29.06 -15.03 15.55
CA ASN A 9 28.27 -14.77 16.76
C ASN A 9 28.96 -13.79 17.73
N GLY A 10 29.69 -12.82 17.18
CA GLY A 10 30.40 -11.79 17.94
C GLY A 10 29.48 -10.72 18.54
N ALA A 11 30.09 -9.76 19.23
CA ALA A 11 29.35 -8.67 19.89
C ALA A 11 28.63 -7.76 18.87
N ALA A 12 29.28 -7.46 17.74
CA ALA A 12 28.73 -6.62 16.68
C ALA A 12 27.50 -7.27 16.02
N GLU A 13 27.53 -8.58 15.78
CA GLU A 13 26.40 -9.30 15.20
C GLU A 13 25.21 -9.35 16.18
N LYS A 14 25.45 -9.54 17.47
CA LYS A 14 24.40 -9.48 18.50
C LYS A 14 23.74 -8.10 18.58
N GLU A 15 24.53 -7.03 18.51
CA GLU A 15 24.00 -5.68 18.44
C GLU A 15 23.17 -5.46 17.17
N ALA A 16 23.68 -5.90 16.02
CA ALA A 16 22.96 -5.80 14.75
C ALA A 16 21.62 -6.55 14.78
N LEU A 17 21.57 -7.75 15.34
CA LEU A 17 20.32 -8.51 15.50
C LEU A 17 19.34 -7.83 16.45
N THR A 18 19.84 -7.14 17.48
CA THR A 18 18.99 -6.33 18.38
C THR A 18 18.38 -5.16 17.63
N ASN A 19 19.16 -4.47 16.79
CA ASN A 19 18.68 -3.38 15.95
C ASN A 19 17.67 -3.88 14.89
N VAL A 20 17.91 -5.04 14.28
CA VAL A 20 16.96 -5.68 13.35
C VAL A 20 15.68 -6.11 14.07
N ALA A 21 15.76 -6.64 15.29
CA ALA A 21 14.57 -6.98 16.07
C ALA A 21 13.72 -5.73 16.36
N MET A 22 14.36 -4.58 16.64
CA MET A 22 13.68 -3.30 16.79
C MET A 22 13.05 -2.82 15.48
N GLN A 23 13.75 -2.96 14.35
CA GLN A 23 13.20 -2.68 13.02
C GLN A 23 11.94 -3.51 12.75
N VAL A 24 12.01 -4.83 12.98
CA VAL A 24 10.87 -5.74 12.79
C VAL A 24 9.70 -5.34 13.69
N ALA A 25 9.98 -4.96 14.94
CA ALA A 25 8.95 -4.50 15.87
C ALA A 25 8.22 -3.25 15.35
N ALA A 26 8.96 -2.30 14.80
CA ALA A 26 8.46 -1.00 14.35
C ALA A 26 7.79 -1.04 12.96
N MET A 27 8.38 -1.78 12.02
CA MET A 27 8.00 -1.74 10.61
C MET A 27 7.16 -2.93 10.15
N ASN A 28 6.98 -3.94 11.01
CA ASN A 28 6.15 -5.12 10.76
C ASN A 28 6.33 -5.74 9.35
N PRO A 29 7.57 -6.05 8.91
CA PRO A 29 7.79 -6.73 7.64
C PRO A 29 7.11 -8.11 7.65
N GLN A 30 6.69 -8.57 6.48
CA GLN A 30 6.09 -9.89 6.29
C GLN A 30 7.10 -10.91 5.75
N TYR A 31 8.09 -10.44 4.99
CA TYR A 31 9.11 -11.27 4.34
C TYR A 31 10.51 -10.80 4.72
N ILE A 32 11.51 -11.67 4.62
CA ILE A 32 12.92 -11.27 4.82
C ILE A 32 13.36 -10.49 3.58
N GLY A 33 13.20 -11.05 2.40
CA GLY A 33 13.48 -10.40 1.12
C GLY A 33 12.46 -10.75 0.05
N ARG A 34 12.59 -10.10 -1.12
CA ARG A 34 11.69 -10.32 -2.27
C ARG A 34 11.70 -11.76 -2.79
N ALA A 35 12.80 -12.47 -2.61
CA ALA A 35 12.95 -13.86 -3.04
C ALA A 35 12.06 -14.82 -2.25
N ASP A 36 11.58 -14.43 -1.07
CA ASP A 36 10.69 -15.23 -0.23
C ASP A 36 9.22 -15.10 -0.63
N ILE A 37 8.92 -14.23 -1.59
CA ILE A 37 7.56 -13.93 -2.04
C ILE A 37 7.28 -14.78 -3.28
N SER A 38 6.21 -15.55 -3.25
CA SER A 38 5.82 -16.36 -4.41
C SER A 38 5.35 -15.49 -5.58
N GLN A 39 5.52 -15.98 -6.80
CA GLN A 39 5.04 -15.27 -7.99
C GLN A 39 3.52 -15.08 -7.95
N ASP A 40 2.77 -16.02 -7.37
CA ASP A 40 1.33 -15.93 -7.20
C ASP A 40 0.92 -14.80 -6.24
N GLU A 41 1.66 -14.60 -5.15
CA GLU A 41 1.44 -13.46 -4.24
C GLU A 41 1.76 -12.13 -4.92
N ILE A 42 2.84 -12.07 -5.72
CA ILE A 42 3.16 -10.88 -6.52
C ILE A 42 2.06 -10.59 -7.54
N ASN A 43 1.52 -11.61 -8.21
CA ASN A 43 0.43 -11.47 -9.16
C ASN A 43 -0.85 -10.99 -8.46
N LYS A 44 -1.21 -11.59 -7.33
CA LYS A 44 -2.36 -11.17 -6.54
C LYS A 44 -2.22 -9.74 -6.04
N MET A 45 -1.03 -9.35 -5.58
CA MET A 45 -0.74 -7.97 -5.18
C MET A 45 -0.86 -7.01 -6.37
N ARG A 46 -0.34 -7.40 -7.55
CA ARG A 46 -0.49 -6.64 -8.78
C ARG A 46 -1.97 -6.45 -9.11
N ASP A 47 -2.77 -7.51 -9.09
CA ASP A 47 -4.19 -7.46 -9.40
C ASP A 47 -4.95 -6.53 -8.45
N ILE A 48 -4.69 -6.63 -7.14
CA ILE A 48 -5.27 -5.73 -6.13
C ILE A 48 -4.90 -4.28 -6.41
N ILE A 49 -3.63 -4.00 -6.75
CA ILE A 49 -3.17 -2.64 -7.04
C ILE A 49 -3.81 -2.13 -8.34
N VAL A 50 -3.96 -2.97 -9.36
CA VAL A 50 -4.65 -2.62 -10.61
C VAL A 50 -6.10 -2.25 -10.31
N ASP A 51 -6.84 -3.13 -9.63
CA ASP A 51 -8.24 -2.90 -9.28
C ASP A 51 -8.42 -1.65 -8.43
N SER A 52 -7.56 -1.45 -7.41
CA SER A 52 -7.57 -0.25 -6.60
C SER A 52 -7.31 1.01 -7.43
N SER A 53 -6.40 0.95 -8.40
CA SER A 53 -6.04 2.09 -9.26
C SER A 53 -7.14 2.42 -10.27
N LEU A 54 -7.86 1.43 -10.78
CA LEU A 54 -8.99 1.64 -11.70
C LEU A 54 -10.22 2.16 -10.97
N ASN A 55 -10.47 1.71 -9.74
CA ASN A 55 -11.54 2.24 -8.91
C ASN A 55 -11.28 3.70 -8.46
N ASP A 56 -10.02 4.11 -8.29
CA ASP A 56 -9.64 5.51 -8.10
C ASP A 56 -9.22 6.16 -9.42
N ALA A 57 -10.21 6.41 -10.28
CA ALA A 57 -10.03 6.99 -11.61
C ALA A 57 -9.24 8.32 -11.58
N ALA A 58 -9.33 9.10 -10.49
CA ALA A 58 -8.61 10.37 -10.34
C ALA A 58 -7.09 10.18 -10.27
N SER A 59 -6.62 9.00 -9.84
CA SER A 59 -5.20 8.66 -9.75
C SER A 59 -4.59 8.18 -11.07
N LEU A 60 -5.42 7.99 -12.12
CA LEU A 60 -4.97 7.45 -13.39
C LEU A 60 -4.10 8.46 -14.17
N PRO A 61 -3.15 7.97 -14.99
CA PRO A 61 -2.39 8.84 -15.89
C PRO A 61 -3.31 9.65 -16.82
N LYS A 62 -2.98 10.93 -17.03
CA LYS A 62 -3.77 11.86 -17.86
C LYS A 62 -4.22 11.29 -19.20
N PRO A 63 -3.38 10.58 -20.00
CA PRO A 63 -3.84 10.03 -21.28
C PRO A 63 -4.98 9.02 -21.14
N ILE A 64 -4.94 8.17 -20.11
CA ILE A 64 -5.99 7.17 -19.85
C ILE A 64 -7.23 7.88 -19.31
N LEU A 65 -7.03 8.78 -18.34
CA LEU A 65 -8.11 9.55 -17.73
C LEU A 65 -8.88 10.38 -18.77
N ASN A 66 -8.19 11.06 -19.68
CA ASN A 66 -8.82 11.81 -20.77
C ASN A 66 -9.64 10.90 -21.68
N GLY A 67 -9.13 9.70 -22.01
CA GLY A 67 -9.90 8.72 -22.79
C GLY A 67 -11.18 8.25 -22.09
N LEU A 68 -11.17 8.14 -20.76
CA LEU A 68 -12.37 7.82 -19.97
C LEU A 68 -13.38 8.97 -19.98
N PHE A 69 -12.92 10.21 -19.84
CA PHE A 69 -13.79 11.39 -19.96
C PHE A 69 -14.39 11.49 -21.37
N ASP A 70 -13.59 11.32 -22.42
CA ASP A 70 -14.06 11.35 -23.80
C ASP A 70 -15.14 10.29 -24.03
N LYS A 71 -14.94 9.07 -23.51
CA LYS A 71 -15.94 8.01 -23.57
C LYS A 71 -17.21 8.38 -22.79
N ALA A 72 -17.08 8.88 -21.57
CA ALA A 72 -18.23 9.27 -20.74
C ALA A 72 -19.06 10.39 -21.39
N VAL A 73 -18.42 11.37 -22.03
CA VAL A 73 -19.08 12.46 -22.73
C VAL A 73 -19.73 11.97 -24.03
N ASN A 74 -19.02 11.18 -24.84
CA ASN A 74 -19.53 10.65 -26.10
C ASN A 74 -20.74 9.72 -25.91
N ASP A 75 -20.67 8.87 -24.88
CA ASP A 75 -21.73 7.91 -24.53
C ASP A 75 -22.84 8.55 -23.69
N LYS A 76 -22.75 9.86 -23.41
CA LYS A 76 -23.73 10.65 -22.62
C LYS A 76 -24.02 10.05 -21.24
N LEU A 77 -22.95 9.59 -20.58
CA LEU A 77 -23.03 8.95 -19.26
C LEU A 77 -22.98 9.96 -18.11
N PHE A 78 -22.62 11.22 -18.40
CA PHE A 78 -22.66 12.31 -17.43
C PHE A 78 -24.01 13.00 -17.41
N SER A 79 -24.39 13.49 -16.23
CA SER A 79 -25.52 14.41 -16.10
C SER A 79 -25.20 15.75 -16.76
N ASP A 80 -26.23 16.53 -17.11
CA ASP A 80 -26.04 17.88 -17.68
C ASP A 80 -25.20 18.79 -16.75
N ALA A 81 -25.38 18.64 -15.44
CA ALA A 81 -24.61 19.38 -14.44
C ALA A 81 -23.13 18.96 -14.42
N ASP A 82 -22.85 17.66 -14.43
CA ASP A 82 -21.47 17.15 -14.46
C ASP A 82 -20.77 17.46 -15.79
N LEU A 83 -21.50 17.44 -16.90
CA LEU A 83 -20.97 17.83 -18.21
C LEU A 83 -20.61 19.32 -18.23
N ALA A 84 -21.46 20.19 -17.68
CA ALA A 84 -21.15 21.62 -17.57
C ALA A 84 -19.91 21.86 -16.69
N VAL A 85 -19.81 21.17 -15.55
CA VAL A 85 -18.62 21.21 -14.68
C VAL A 85 -17.38 20.74 -15.43
N TYR A 86 -17.47 19.62 -16.17
CA TYR A 86 -16.37 19.10 -16.97
C TYR A 86 -15.91 20.11 -18.02
N GLU A 87 -16.82 20.70 -18.80
CA GLU A 87 -16.43 21.66 -19.84
C GLU A 87 -15.77 22.92 -19.28
N GLU A 88 -16.26 23.43 -18.14
CA GLU A 88 -15.66 24.59 -17.48
C GLU A 88 -14.30 24.26 -16.83
N LYS A 89 -14.17 23.06 -16.24
CA LYS A 89 -13.06 22.72 -15.33
C LYS A 89 -12.15 21.58 -15.81
N LYS A 90 -12.25 21.11 -17.04
CA LYS A 90 -11.42 20.01 -17.58
C LYS A 90 -9.90 20.25 -17.50
N ASN A 91 -9.48 21.51 -17.45
CA ASN A 91 -8.09 21.90 -17.28
C ASN A 91 -7.70 22.20 -15.82
N ASP A 92 -8.66 22.18 -14.90
CA ASP A 92 -8.44 22.40 -13.48
C ASP A 92 -7.85 21.13 -12.83
N LYS A 93 -6.79 21.30 -12.06
CA LYS A 93 -6.16 20.22 -11.28
C LYS A 93 -7.14 19.59 -10.28
N TYR A 94 -8.14 20.35 -9.84
CA TYR A 94 -9.12 19.94 -8.84
C TYR A 94 -10.49 19.57 -9.43
N LEU A 95 -10.58 19.28 -10.74
CA LEU A 95 -11.83 18.89 -11.41
C LEU A 95 -12.66 17.88 -10.61
N PHE A 96 -12.04 16.82 -10.08
CA PHE A 96 -12.70 15.78 -9.31
C PHE A 96 -13.40 16.27 -8.03
N ASN A 97 -13.01 17.42 -7.48
CA ASN A 97 -13.69 18.01 -6.32
C ASN A 97 -15.05 18.62 -6.67
N PHE A 98 -15.29 18.89 -7.95
CA PHE A 98 -16.53 19.52 -8.45
C PHE A 98 -17.49 18.52 -9.10
N LEU A 99 -17.00 17.34 -9.49
CA LEU A 99 -17.83 16.28 -10.06
C LEU A 99 -18.67 15.60 -8.97
N SER A 100 -19.89 15.20 -9.34
CA SER A 100 -20.74 14.38 -8.50
C SER A 100 -20.12 13.00 -8.22
N ASP A 101 -20.54 12.36 -7.14
CA ASP A 101 -20.09 10.99 -6.84
C ASP A 101 -20.57 9.99 -7.88
N ALA A 102 -21.71 10.26 -8.53
CA ALA A 102 -22.19 9.46 -9.66
C ALA A 102 -21.24 9.57 -10.87
N ALA A 103 -20.78 10.77 -11.23
CA ALA A 103 -19.83 10.95 -12.33
C ALA A 103 -18.48 10.28 -12.03
N LYS A 104 -18.00 10.36 -10.78
CA LYS A 104 -16.79 9.64 -10.34
C LYS A 104 -16.96 8.13 -10.45
N ALA A 105 -18.09 7.60 -10.01
CA ALA A 105 -18.42 6.17 -10.12
C ALA A 105 -18.48 5.73 -11.59
N THR A 106 -19.11 6.51 -12.48
CA THR A 106 -19.12 6.24 -13.92
C THR A 106 -17.71 6.12 -14.49
N LEU A 107 -16.79 7.01 -14.13
CA LEU A 107 -15.40 6.93 -14.59
C LEU A 107 -14.67 5.68 -14.08
N ALA A 108 -14.90 5.32 -12.82
CA ALA A 108 -14.36 4.10 -12.22
C ALA A 108 -14.92 2.84 -12.92
N ASP A 109 -16.22 2.80 -13.19
CA ASP A 109 -16.89 1.71 -13.90
C ASP A 109 -16.34 1.56 -15.33
N LEU A 110 -16.17 2.67 -16.05
CA LEU A 110 -15.56 2.67 -17.37
C LEU A 110 -14.12 2.15 -17.34
N ALA A 111 -13.33 2.55 -16.33
CA ALA A 111 -11.96 2.07 -16.15
C ALA A 111 -11.92 0.56 -15.85
N MET A 112 -12.82 0.08 -14.99
CA MET A 112 -12.93 -1.35 -14.67
C MET A 112 -13.41 -2.19 -15.87
N GLN A 113 -14.36 -1.68 -16.66
CA GLN A 113 -14.80 -2.32 -17.90
C GLN A 113 -13.67 -2.42 -18.93
N ASP A 114 -12.79 -1.42 -18.97
CA ASP A 114 -11.64 -1.37 -19.89
C ASP A 114 -10.34 -1.90 -19.27
N LYS A 115 -10.44 -2.64 -18.15
CA LYS A 115 -9.29 -3.13 -17.37
C LYS A 115 -8.23 -3.82 -18.23
N ALA A 116 -8.64 -4.67 -19.16
CA ALA A 116 -7.71 -5.42 -20.01
C ALA A 116 -6.84 -4.47 -20.87
N ASN A 117 -7.46 -3.50 -21.54
CA ASN A 117 -6.74 -2.56 -22.39
C ASN A 117 -5.89 -1.57 -21.57
N ILE A 118 -6.41 -1.10 -20.43
CA ILE A 118 -5.66 -0.21 -19.53
C ILE A 118 -4.46 -0.94 -18.92
N ALA A 119 -4.60 -2.21 -18.56
CA ALA A 119 -3.51 -3.01 -18.00
C ALA A 119 -2.35 -3.23 -18.99
N GLU A 120 -2.64 -3.30 -20.29
CA GLU A 120 -1.62 -3.40 -21.35
C GLU A 120 -0.94 -2.06 -21.67
N ASN A 121 -1.50 -0.94 -21.20
CA ASN A 121 -0.93 0.38 -21.44
C ASN A 121 0.40 0.54 -20.69
N LYS A 122 1.49 0.87 -21.41
CA LYS A 122 2.83 1.02 -20.84
C LYS A 122 2.92 2.09 -19.72
N ILE A 123 2.14 3.17 -19.83
CA ILE A 123 2.13 4.25 -18.83
C ILE A 123 1.48 3.76 -17.54
N PHE A 124 0.37 3.04 -17.67
CA PHE A 124 -0.29 2.41 -16.52
C PHE A 124 0.61 1.33 -15.92
N GLY A 125 1.16 0.43 -16.74
CA GLY A 125 2.10 -0.61 -16.31
C GLY A 125 3.28 -0.06 -15.50
N GLY A 126 3.93 1.02 -15.97
CA GLY A 126 5.01 1.68 -15.23
C GLY A 126 4.56 2.28 -13.88
N MET A 127 3.36 2.85 -13.80
CA MET A 127 2.77 3.31 -12.54
C MET A 127 2.55 2.14 -11.57
N ILE A 128 1.97 1.04 -12.06
CA ILE A 128 1.68 -0.17 -11.27
C ILE A 128 2.97 -0.80 -10.76
N GLU A 129 4.00 -0.91 -11.60
CA GLU A 129 5.34 -1.39 -11.20
C GLU A 129 5.96 -0.53 -10.10
N GLY A 130 5.80 0.81 -10.20
CA GLY A 130 6.21 1.73 -9.14
C GLY A 130 5.50 1.46 -7.81
N ARG A 131 4.17 1.28 -7.84
CA ARG A 131 3.36 0.95 -6.65
C ARG A 131 3.75 -0.42 -6.06
N ILE A 132 3.92 -1.45 -6.89
CA ILE A 132 4.39 -2.78 -6.46
C ILE A 132 5.78 -2.68 -5.83
N SER A 133 6.72 -1.97 -6.46
CA SER A 133 8.08 -1.81 -5.94
C SER A 133 8.10 -1.11 -4.58
N LYS A 134 7.20 -0.13 -4.38
CA LYS A 134 7.00 0.51 -3.07
C LYS A 134 6.46 -0.49 -2.04
N GLN A 135 5.40 -1.23 -2.39
CA GLN A 135 4.80 -2.22 -1.49
C GLN A 135 5.81 -3.31 -1.09
N LEU A 136 6.59 -3.81 -2.06
CA LEU A 136 7.65 -4.79 -1.82
C LEU A 136 8.71 -4.27 -0.84
N LYS A 137 9.10 -2.98 -0.93
CA LYS A 137 10.04 -2.35 0.01
C LYS A 137 9.46 -2.22 1.42
N GLU A 138 8.15 -2.03 1.54
CA GLU A 138 7.48 -1.90 2.84
C GLU A 138 7.33 -3.26 3.52
N ILE A 139 7.05 -4.33 2.77
CA ILE A 139 6.81 -5.67 3.35
C ILE A 139 8.07 -6.54 3.47
N SER A 140 9.18 -6.20 2.80
CA SER A 140 10.43 -6.98 2.82
C SER A 140 11.47 -6.35 3.73
N LEU A 141 11.86 -7.03 4.81
CA LEU A 141 12.78 -6.52 5.83
C LEU A 141 14.09 -5.95 5.25
N LEU A 142 14.75 -6.68 4.35
CA LEU A 142 16.06 -6.29 3.82
C LEU A 142 16.02 -5.03 2.93
N ASP A 143 14.85 -4.73 2.35
CA ASP A 143 14.65 -3.56 1.48
C ASP A 143 14.18 -2.32 2.24
N GLN A 144 13.70 -2.49 3.47
CA GLN A 144 13.26 -1.37 4.30
C GLN A 144 14.42 -0.43 4.58
N VAL A 145 14.10 0.86 4.67
CA VAL A 145 15.02 1.86 5.22
C VAL A 145 15.26 1.52 6.69
N TYR A 146 16.52 1.45 7.08
CA TYR A 146 16.90 1.15 8.45
C TYR A 146 16.55 2.34 9.36
N VAL A 147 15.77 2.10 10.41
CA VAL A 147 15.25 3.16 11.30
C VAL A 147 16.34 3.99 11.98
N LYS A 148 17.55 3.44 12.13
CA LYS A 148 18.71 4.14 12.72
C LYS A 148 19.73 4.59 11.66
N ALA A 149 19.38 4.58 10.38
CA ALA A 149 20.26 5.10 9.33
C ALA A 149 20.49 6.61 9.53
N GLU A 150 21.74 7.02 9.71
CA GLU A 150 22.09 8.45 9.89
C GLU A 150 21.73 9.30 8.66
N ASP A 151 21.84 8.71 7.46
CA ASP A 151 21.54 9.35 6.19
C ASP A 151 20.08 9.18 5.72
N GLY A 152 19.28 8.40 6.45
CA GLY A 152 17.91 8.04 6.09
C GLY A 152 17.78 7.22 4.79
N LYS A 153 18.88 6.66 4.28
CA LYS A 153 18.92 5.96 2.98
C LYS A 153 19.46 4.54 3.06
N GLN A 154 20.26 4.22 4.09
CA GLN A 154 20.75 2.87 4.29
C GLN A 154 19.59 1.89 4.51
N THR A 155 19.55 0.81 3.74
CA THR A 155 18.59 -0.27 3.94
C THR A 155 19.07 -1.24 5.01
N VAL A 156 18.17 -2.05 5.57
CA VAL A 156 18.54 -3.09 6.54
C VAL A 156 19.54 -4.09 5.95
N GLY A 157 19.37 -4.48 4.68
CA GLY A 157 20.34 -5.34 3.99
C GLY A 157 21.74 -4.73 3.93
N LYS A 158 21.85 -3.46 3.54
CA LYS A 158 23.14 -2.74 3.50
C LYS A 158 23.74 -2.55 4.89
N TYR A 159 22.91 -2.35 5.91
CA TYR A 159 23.35 -2.29 7.29
C TYR A 159 23.98 -3.62 7.72
N LEU A 160 23.31 -4.74 7.47
CA LEU A 160 23.83 -6.08 7.80
C LEU A 160 25.14 -6.38 7.07
N GLU A 161 25.23 -6.06 5.77
CA GLU A 161 26.46 -6.21 4.99
C GLU A 161 27.64 -5.39 5.55
N SER A 162 27.35 -4.18 6.07
CA SER A 162 28.37 -3.31 6.69
C SER A 162 28.88 -3.84 8.03
N VAL A 163 28.05 -4.60 8.75
CA VAL A 163 28.44 -5.24 10.02
C VAL A 163 29.24 -6.51 9.73
N ASN A 164 28.67 -7.42 8.95
CA ASN A 164 29.31 -8.67 8.55
C ASN A 164 28.61 -9.27 7.33
N LYS A 165 29.34 -9.38 6.21
CA LYS A 165 28.81 -9.96 4.96
C LYS A 165 28.35 -11.41 5.06
N ALA A 166 28.82 -12.17 6.06
CA ALA A 166 28.40 -13.54 6.30
C ALA A 166 27.14 -13.62 7.20
N LEU A 167 26.69 -12.51 7.79
CA LEU A 167 25.49 -12.47 8.63
C LEU A 167 24.24 -12.42 7.75
N THR A 168 23.42 -13.47 7.83
CA THR A 168 22.17 -13.60 7.06
C THR A 168 21.00 -13.84 7.98
N ILE A 169 19.90 -13.09 7.82
CA ILE A 169 18.66 -13.33 8.56
C ILE A 169 18.00 -14.59 8.00
N ALA A 170 17.73 -15.56 8.88
CA ALA A 170 17.12 -16.84 8.51
C ALA A 170 15.61 -16.86 8.79
N LYS A 171 15.17 -16.21 9.88
CA LYS A 171 13.76 -16.15 10.27
C LYS A 171 13.52 -15.00 11.21
N PHE A 172 12.33 -14.42 11.20
CA PHE A 172 11.86 -13.59 12.29
C PHE A 172 10.40 -13.94 12.63
N VAL A 173 10.00 -13.62 13.86
CA VAL A 173 8.62 -13.72 14.33
C VAL A 173 8.32 -12.50 15.19
N ARG A 174 7.25 -11.77 14.85
CA ARG A 174 6.71 -10.69 15.66
C ARG A 174 5.42 -11.18 16.31
N PHE A 175 5.28 -10.90 17.59
CA PHE A 175 4.05 -11.13 18.34
C PHE A 175 3.59 -9.78 18.85
N GLU A 176 2.31 -9.47 18.66
CA GLU A 176 1.68 -8.27 19.20
C GLU A 176 0.49 -8.66 20.09
N VAL A 177 0.40 -8.04 21.27
CA VAL A 177 -0.74 -8.28 22.18
C VAL A 177 -1.99 -7.70 21.53
N GLY A 178 -3.03 -8.52 21.36
CA GLY A 178 -4.24 -8.09 20.65
C GLY A 178 -4.31 -8.53 19.19
N GLU A 179 -3.25 -9.13 18.65
CA GLU A 179 -3.26 -9.61 17.26
C GLU A 179 -4.38 -10.63 17.03
N GLY A 180 -5.29 -10.31 16.09
CA GLY A 180 -6.44 -11.15 15.76
C GLY A 180 -7.59 -11.14 16.78
N MET A 181 -7.55 -10.32 17.82
CA MET A 181 -8.67 -10.18 18.77
C MET A 181 -9.61 -9.03 18.34
N GLU A 182 -10.91 -9.32 18.25
CA GLU A 182 -11.91 -8.26 18.07
C GLU A 182 -11.90 -7.34 19.29
N LYS A 183 -11.62 -6.06 19.04
CA LYS A 183 -11.67 -5.04 20.09
C LYS A 183 -13.14 -4.85 20.46
N LYS A 184 -13.54 -5.38 21.62
CA LYS A 184 -14.86 -5.09 22.20
C LYS A 184 -14.97 -3.57 22.35
N ASN A 185 -15.91 -2.97 21.64
CA ASN A 185 -16.23 -1.56 21.77
C ASN A 185 -17.32 -1.45 22.84
N GLU A 186 -16.90 -1.30 24.09
CA GLU A 186 -17.80 -1.11 25.22
C GLU A 186 -18.06 0.39 25.38
N ASP A 187 -19.29 0.81 25.07
CA ASP A 187 -19.74 2.17 25.33
C ASP A 187 -20.08 2.29 26.83
N PHE A 188 -19.08 2.75 27.59
CA PHE A 188 -19.20 2.95 29.03
C PHE A 188 -20.40 3.84 29.41
N ALA A 189 -20.80 4.78 28.54
CA ALA A 189 -21.97 5.62 28.80
C ALA A 189 -23.28 4.81 28.72
N ALA A 190 -23.39 3.91 27.75
CA ALA A 190 -24.52 3.01 27.62
C ALA A 190 -24.58 1.99 28.78
N GLU A 191 -23.42 1.50 29.24
CA GLU A 191 -23.34 0.58 30.38
C GLU A 191 -23.75 1.26 31.71
N VAL A 192 -23.29 2.49 31.95
CA VAL A 192 -23.67 3.28 33.13
C VAL A 192 -25.17 3.62 33.09
N ALA A 193 -25.72 3.97 31.93
CA ALA A 193 -27.15 4.22 31.77
C ALA A 193 -27.99 2.97 32.06
N ALA A 194 -27.55 1.79 31.62
CA ALA A 194 -28.22 0.53 31.90
C ALA A 194 -28.20 0.16 33.39
N GLN A 195 -27.09 0.42 34.11
CA GLN A 195 -27.00 0.19 35.55
C GLN A 195 -27.88 1.16 36.36
N MET A 196 -28.01 2.42 35.93
CA MET A 196 -28.84 3.43 36.59
C MET A 196 -30.35 3.21 36.36
N ALA A 197 -30.75 2.57 35.26
CA ALA A 197 -32.15 2.31 34.91
C ALA A 197 -32.73 1.03 35.53
N GLY A 198 -31.90 0.18 36.16
CA GLY A 198 -32.29 -1.09 36.76
C GLY A 198 -32.60 -1.06 38.27
N ASN A 199 -32.68 0.14 38.88
CA ASN A 199 -32.91 0.37 40.32
C ASN A 199 -34.17 1.23 40.53
#